data_AF-A0A2V6VRX1-F1
#
_entry.id   AF-A0A2V6VRX1-F1
#
_cell.length_a   1.000
_cell.length_b   1.000
_cell.length_c   1.000
_cell.angle_alpha   90.00
_cell.angle_beta   90.00
_cell.angle_gamma   90.00
#
_symmetry.space_group_name_H-M   'P 1'
#
loop_
_entity.id
_entity.type
_entity.pdbx_description
1 polymer ?
#
loop_
_entity_poly.entity_id
_entity_poly.type
_entity_poly.pdbx_seq_one_letter_code
_entity_poly.pdbx_strand_id
1 'polypeptide(L)'
;MVLTLGQRGRPALRAPFNHPADVAVARNGDIYVADGYGNSSVHRFSADGKHLQTWGGPGLGRAQFTTPHGIWVDARDRIFVADRENNRVQLFSPEGDFYGEWGDLHKPMDIYIDPGGTVYVTDQIPRITMFSPDGQMLARGRPVDAGAHGVWGDSRGNLYLAEMRLTQVTKLVRRAPGR
;
A
#
# COMPACT_ATOMS: atom_id res chain seq x y z
N MET A 1 -22.92 12.04 -10.74
CA MET A 1 -22.93 11.99 -9.27
C MET A 1 -21.55 11.53 -8.81
N VAL A 2 -20.94 12.19 -7.83
CA VAL A 2 -19.63 11.81 -7.28
C VAL A 2 -19.85 11.17 -5.91
N LEU A 3 -19.34 9.96 -5.70
CA LEU A 3 -19.32 9.34 -4.36
C LEU A 3 -18.26 10.04 -3.50
N THR A 4 -18.64 10.51 -2.32
CA THR A 4 -17.72 11.14 -1.35
C THR A 4 -17.80 10.36 -0.05
N LEU A 5 -16.64 9.87 0.42
CA LEU A 5 -16.51 9.24 1.72
C LEU A 5 -15.92 10.24 2.71
N GLY A 6 -16.48 10.33 3.92
CA GLY A 6 -16.01 11.23 4.97
C GLY A 6 -16.41 12.69 4.80
N GLN A 7 -15.98 13.53 5.74
CA GLN A 7 -16.32 14.96 5.79
C GLN A 7 -15.08 15.80 6.08
N ARG A 8 -14.74 16.73 5.19
CA ARG A 8 -13.59 17.62 5.36
C ARG A 8 -13.70 18.41 6.67
N GLY A 9 -12.61 18.46 7.44
CA GLY A 9 -12.54 19.21 8.70
C GLY A 9 -13.28 18.57 9.88
N ARG A 10 -13.75 17.32 9.75
CA ARG A 10 -14.39 16.56 10.82
C ARG A 10 -13.66 15.25 11.07
N PRO A 11 -12.41 15.30 11.58
CA PRO A 11 -11.66 14.09 11.88
C PRO A 11 -12.29 13.32 13.05
N ALA A 12 -12.16 12.00 13.03
CA ALA A 12 -12.64 11.14 14.12
C ALA A 12 -11.58 10.08 14.48
N LEU A 13 -11.36 9.87 15.78
CA LEU A 13 -10.45 8.81 16.24
C LEU A 13 -11.12 7.45 16.13
N ARG A 14 -10.40 6.45 15.58
CA ARG A 14 -10.88 5.07 15.37
C ARG A 14 -12.13 4.95 14.50
N ALA A 15 -12.45 6.01 13.75
CA ALA A 15 -13.55 6.05 12.81
C ALA A 15 -13.12 6.82 11.55
N PRO A 16 -13.66 6.49 10.37
CA PRO A 16 -13.28 7.18 9.15
C PRO A 16 -13.67 8.67 9.20
N PHE A 17 -12.79 9.64 8.95
CA PHE A 17 -11.35 9.53 8.73
C PHE A 17 -10.57 10.47 9.65
N ASN A 18 -9.26 10.26 9.79
CA ASN A 18 -8.33 11.19 10.43
C ASN A 18 -6.97 11.18 9.71
N HIS A 19 -6.87 11.99 8.65
CA HIS A 19 -5.71 12.06 7.74
C HIS A 19 -5.42 10.73 7.02
N PRO A 20 -6.30 10.30 6.09
CA PRO A 20 -6.08 9.09 5.33
C PRO A 20 -4.91 9.25 4.35
N ALA A 21 -4.16 8.16 4.16
CA ALA A 21 -2.92 8.14 3.39
C ALA A 21 -3.12 7.59 1.98
N ASP A 22 -3.89 6.51 1.83
CA ASP A 22 -4.05 5.80 0.55
C ASP A 22 -5.35 4.99 0.47
N VAL A 23 -5.73 4.57 -0.73
CA VAL A 23 -6.96 3.83 -1.05
C VAL A 23 -6.73 2.73 -2.07
N ALA A 24 -7.35 1.57 -1.86
CA ALA A 24 -7.44 0.48 -2.82
C ALA A 24 -8.89 0.06 -3.03
N VAL A 25 -9.23 -0.36 -4.25
CA VAL A 25 -10.56 -0.84 -4.61
C VAL A 25 -10.48 -2.29 -5.05
N ALA A 26 -11.22 -3.17 -4.38
CA ALA A 26 -11.30 -4.58 -4.72
C ALA A 26 -12.19 -4.83 -5.96
N ARG A 27 -12.11 -6.03 -6.54
CA ARG A 27 -12.89 -6.41 -7.73
C ARG A 27 -14.41 -6.36 -7.52
N ASN A 28 -14.86 -6.62 -6.30
CA ASN A 28 -16.27 -6.52 -5.91
C ASN A 28 -16.73 -5.06 -5.69
N GLY A 29 -15.82 -4.09 -5.82
CA GLY A 29 -16.07 -2.68 -5.61
C GLY A 29 -15.86 -2.21 -4.17
N ASP A 30 -15.55 -3.09 -3.22
CA ASP A 30 -15.23 -2.67 -1.85
C ASP A 30 -14.01 -1.76 -1.84
N ILE A 31 -14.07 -0.73 -1.00
CA ILE A 31 -13.07 0.33 -0.91
C ILE A 31 -12.35 0.19 0.43
N TYR A 32 -11.03 0.06 0.37
CA TYR A 32 -10.15 -0.07 1.52
C TYR A 32 -9.30 1.19 1.63
N VAL A 33 -9.28 1.82 2.80
CA VAL A 33 -8.56 3.08 3.04
C VAL A 33 -7.58 2.89 4.18
N ALA A 34 -6.29 3.15 3.93
CA ALA A 34 -5.28 3.24 4.97
C ALA A 34 -5.39 4.62 5.64
N ASP A 35 -5.88 4.66 6.88
CA ASP A 35 -6.08 5.89 7.65
C ASP A 35 -4.96 6.12 8.66
N GLY A 36 -3.78 6.39 8.12
CA GLY A 36 -2.56 6.16 8.89
C GLY A 36 -2.02 7.32 9.69
N TYR A 37 -2.18 8.56 9.24
CA TYR A 37 -1.52 9.70 9.90
C TYR A 37 -2.16 10.06 11.24
N GLY A 38 -3.46 9.82 11.41
CA GLY A 38 -4.18 10.14 12.64
C GLY A 38 -4.96 8.99 13.28
N ASN A 39 -5.10 7.82 12.62
CA ASN A 39 -5.95 6.73 13.11
C ASN A 39 -5.24 5.38 13.25
N SER A 40 -4.07 5.18 12.65
CA SER A 40 -3.35 3.88 12.66
C SER A 40 -4.28 2.70 12.35
N SER A 41 -5.22 2.89 11.41
CA SER A 41 -6.32 1.96 11.14
C SER A 41 -6.52 1.79 9.63
N VAL A 42 -7.22 0.72 9.25
CA VAL A 42 -7.76 0.53 7.90
C VAL A 42 -9.29 0.52 7.98
N HIS A 43 -9.93 1.17 7.01
CA HIS A 43 -11.38 1.21 6.88
C HIS A 43 -11.80 0.50 5.60
N ARG A 44 -12.83 -0.36 5.70
CA ARG A 44 -13.50 -0.98 4.55
C ARG A 44 -14.89 -0.39 4.38
N PHE A 45 -15.22 -0.06 3.14
CA PHE A 45 -16.53 0.38 2.69
C PHE A 45 -17.01 -0.53 1.56
N SER A 46 -18.32 -0.65 1.39
CA SER A 46 -18.90 -1.25 0.19
C SER A 46 -18.75 -0.33 -1.02
N ALA A 47 -19.04 -0.87 -2.21
CA ALA A 47 -19.02 -0.13 -3.48
C ALA A 47 -19.91 1.12 -3.53
N ASP A 48 -20.96 1.18 -2.71
CA ASP A 48 -21.87 2.32 -2.56
C ASP A 48 -21.44 3.29 -1.44
N GLY A 49 -20.32 3.00 -0.75
CA GLY A 49 -19.74 3.87 0.27
C GLY A 49 -20.27 3.68 1.68
N LYS A 50 -21.05 2.63 1.95
CA LYS A 50 -21.42 2.27 3.33
C LYS A 50 -20.19 1.73 4.06
N HIS A 51 -19.90 2.29 5.25
CA HIS A 51 -18.85 1.76 6.11
C HIS A 51 -19.20 0.35 6.61
N LEU A 52 -18.30 -0.60 6.40
CA LEU A 52 -18.49 -2.01 6.75
C LEU A 52 -17.66 -2.39 7.98
N GLN A 53 -16.40 -1.96 8.02
CA GLN A 53 -15.47 -2.40 9.05
C GLN A 53 -14.31 -1.42 9.25
N THR A 54 -13.78 -1.42 10.47
CA THR A 54 -12.49 -0.83 10.81
C THR A 54 -11.67 -1.88 11.55
N TRP A 55 -10.39 -2.00 11.22
CA TRP A 55 -9.44 -2.76 12.01
C TRP A 55 -8.11 -2.00 12.13
N GLY A 56 -7.26 -2.44 13.04
CA GLY A 56 -6.04 -1.73 13.39
C GLY A 56 -6.10 -1.08 14.76
N GLY A 57 -5.15 -0.20 14.98
CA GLY A 57 -4.91 0.50 16.24
C GLY A 57 -3.40 0.75 16.42
N PRO A 58 -3.01 1.77 17.18
CA PRO A 58 -1.61 2.11 17.40
C PRO A 58 -0.85 0.94 18.04
N GLY A 59 0.29 0.55 17.47
CA GLY A 59 1.18 -0.44 18.07
C GLY A 59 2.13 -1.13 17.10
N LEU A 60 2.90 -2.07 17.64
CA LEU A 60 3.92 -2.84 16.93
C LEU A 60 3.51 -4.31 16.70
N GLY A 61 2.42 -4.75 17.34
CA GLY A 61 1.94 -6.12 17.27
C GLY A 61 1.26 -6.46 15.94
N ARG A 62 0.80 -7.71 15.86
CA ARG A 62 -0.02 -8.21 14.74
C ARG A 62 -1.32 -7.41 14.66
N ALA A 63 -1.72 -7.04 13.44
CA ALA A 63 -2.91 -6.21 13.19
C ALA A 63 -2.90 -4.84 13.91
N GLN A 64 -1.76 -4.40 14.43
CA GLN A 64 -1.55 -3.04 14.93
C GLN A 64 -0.68 -2.28 13.93
N PHE A 65 -0.80 -0.96 13.89
CA PHE A 65 -0.03 -0.14 12.98
C PHE A 65 0.57 1.06 13.71
N THR A 66 1.67 1.61 13.19
CA THR A 66 2.11 2.94 13.59
C THR A 66 1.69 3.97 12.55
N THR A 67 1.96 3.71 11.27
CA THR A 67 1.47 4.55 10.17
C THR A 67 1.21 3.70 8.93
N PRO A 68 0.01 3.10 8.81
CA PRO A 68 -0.39 2.41 7.59
C PRO A 68 -0.48 3.45 6.46
N HIS A 69 0.38 3.33 5.46
CA HIS A 69 0.59 4.36 4.45
C HIS A 69 0.07 3.92 3.08
N GLY A 70 0.69 2.92 2.46
CA GLY A 70 0.22 2.33 1.20
C GLY A 70 -0.72 1.15 1.44
N ILE A 71 -1.69 0.94 0.55
CA ILE A 71 -2.62 -0.19 0.60
C ILE A 71 -2.91 -0.76 -0.78
N TRP A 72 -2.99 -2.09 -0.90
CA TRP A 72 -3.31 -2.75 -2.16
C TRP A 72 -4.20 -3.99 -1.96
N VAL A 73 -5.06 -4.28 -2.94
CA VAL A 73 -5.85 -5.53 -3.02
C VAL A 73 -5.40 -6.37 -4.20
N ASP A 74 -4.93 -7.59 -3.96
CA ASP A 74 -4.38 -8.44 -5.02
C ASP A 74 -5.44 -9.25 -5.81
N ALA A 75 -4.97 -10.10 -6.72
CA ALA A 75 -5.80 -11.01 -7.53
C ALA A 75 -6.58 -12.09 -6.73
N ARG A 76 -6.24 -12.27 -5.45
CA ARG A 76 -6.81 -13.26 -4.52
C ARG A 76 -7.59 -12.59 -3.39
N ASP A 77 -7.90 -11.30 -3.53
CA ASP A 77 -8.58 -10.43 -2.55
C ASP A 77 -7.82 -10.29 -1.22
N ARG A 78 -6.50 -10.53 -1.25
CA ARG A 78 -5.61 -10.29 -0.12
C ARG A 78 -5.30 -8.80 -0.01
N ILE A 79 -5.35 -8.29 1.21
CA ILE A 79 -5.08 -6.88 1.51
C ILE A 79 -3.65 -6.73 2.01
N PHE A 80 -2.87 -5.88 1.35
CA PHE A 80 -1.51 -5.55 1.71
C PHE A 80 -1.47 -4.13 2.26
N VAL A 81 -0.85 -3.93 3.42
CA VAL A 81 -0.76 -2.62 4.07
C VAL A 81 0.70 -2.33 4.41
N ALA A 82 1.27 -1.29 3.81
CA ALA A 82 2.60 -0.79 4.14
C ALA A 82 2.53 0.00 5.46
N ASP A 83 3.04 -0.58 6.54
CA ASP A 83 3.10 0.04 7.86
C ASP A 83 4.44 0.77 8.00
N ARG A 84 4.44 2.02 7.54
CA ARG A 84 5.65 2.81 7.28
C ARG A 84 6.56 2.86 8.49
N GLU A 85 6.08 3.38 9.61
CA GLU A 85 6.95 3.58 10.78
C GLU A 85 7.32 2.27 11.50
N ASN A 86 6.68 1.16 11.16
CA ASN A 86 7.05 -0.18 11.66
C ASN A 86 7.93 -0.97 10.68
N ASN A 87 8.33 -0.38 9.54
CA ASN A 87 9.26 -0.99 8.58
C ASN A 87 8.81 -2.36 8.04
N ARG A 88 7.50 -2.54 7.82
CA ARG A 88 6.91 -3.80 7.38
C ARG A 88 5.73 -3.60 6.44
N VAL A 89 5.37 -4.66 5.73
CA VAL A 89 4.06 -4.82 5.08
C VAL A 89 3.28 -5.89 5.84
N GLN A 90 2.04 -5.62 6.23
CA GLN A 90 1.13 -6.61 6.82
C GLN A 90 0.10 -7.08 5.80
N LEU A 91 -0.33 -8.34 5.94
CA LEU A 91 -1.26 -9.02 5.04
C LEU A 91 -2.53 -9.42 5.79
N PHE A 92 -3.68 -9.12 5.19
CA PHE A 92 -4.99 -9.35 5.78
C PHE A 92 -5.98 -10.00 4.81
N SER A 93 -6.94 -10.75 5.35
CA SER A 93 -8.13 -11.18 4.62
C SER A 93 -8.98 -9.95 4.22
N PRO A 94 -9.95 -10.10 3.31
CA PRO A 94 -10.93 -9.03 3.04
C PRO A 94 -11.68 -8.55 4.30
N GLU A 95 -11.86 -9.46 5.28
CA GLU A 95 -12.49 -9.22 6.59
C GLU A 95 -11.53 -8.61 7.62
N GLY A 96 -10.30 -8.25 7.22
CA GLY A 96 -9.33 -7.62 8.10
C GLY A 96 -8.62 -8.57 9.08
N ASP A 97 -8.69 -9.88 8.85
CA ASP A 97 -7.98 -10.87 9.67
C ASP A 97 -6.51 -10.93 9.25
N PHE A 98 -5.61 -10.69 10.20
CA PHE A 98 -4.17 -10.78 9.97
C PHE A 98 -3.76 -12.23 9.68
N TYR A 99 -2.94 -12.43 8.65
CA TYR A 99 -2.35 -13.75 8.39
C TYR A 99 -0.85 -13.73 8.03
N GLY A 100 -0.20 -12.57 7.94
CA GLY A 100 1.24 -12.52 7.71
C GLY A 100 1.83 -11.11 7.67
N GLU A 101 3.16 -11.03 7.70
CA GLU A 101 3.89 -9.77 7.52
C GLU A 101 5.25 -10.01 6.85
N TRP A 102 5.74 -9.00 6.13
CA TRP A 102 7.04 -8.98 5.47
C TRP A 102 7.88 -7.83 6.02
N GLY A 103 9.11 -8.14 6.45
CA GLY A 103 10.06 -7.18 7.01
C GLY A 103 11.21 -6.82 6.07
N ASP A 104 12.33 -6.36 6.64
CA ASP A 104 13.51 -5.86 5.91
C ASP A 104 13.19 -4.73 4.92
N LEU A 105 12.18 -3.93 5.28
CA LEU A 105 11.80 -2.70 4.59
C LEU A 105 12.30 -1.49 5.40
N HIS A 106 12.26 -0.30 4.81
CA HIS A 106 12.67 0.93 5.49
C HIS A 106 11.66 2.00 5.16
N LYS A 107 10.72 2.20 6.06
CA LYS A 107 9.60 3.12 5.90
C LYS A 107 8.90 2.91 4.56
N PRO A 108 8.29 1.73 4.33
CA PRO A 108 7.63 1.44 3.08
C PRO A 108 6.51 2.47 2.81
N MET A 109 6.44 2.94 1.58
CA MET A 109 5.59 4.05 1.17
C MET A 109 4.39 3.57 0.37
N ASP A 110 4.62 2.82 -0.71
CA ASP A 110 3.56 2.38 -1.62
C ASP A 110 3.79 0.94 -2.08
N ILE A 111 2.72 0.30 -2.51
CA ILE A 111 2.67 -1.09 -2.95
C ILE A 111 2.00 -1.13 -4.32
N TYR A 112 2.65 -1.75 -5.29
CA TYR A 112 2.05 -2.12 -6.57
C TYR A 112 2.17 -3.62 -6.77
N ILE A 113 1.10 -4.29 -7.18
CA ILE A 113 1.13 -5.71 -7.54
C ILE A 113 0.77 -5.84 -9.01
N ASP A 114 1.68 -6.42 -9.80
CA ASP A 114 1.44 -6.60 -11.23
C ASP A 114 0.46 -7.75 -11.52
N PRO A 115 -0.05 -7.89 -12.77
CA PRO A 115 -0.94 -8.99 -13.13
C PRO A 115 -0.35 -10.40 -12.96
N GLY A 116 0.99 -10.51 -12.89
CA GLY A 116 1.68 -11.76 -12.59
C GLY A 116 1.76 -12.06 -11.08
N GLY A 117 1.31 -11.13 -10.23
CA GLY A 117 1.36 -11.23 -8.77
C GLY A 117 2.69 -10.81 -8.15
N THR A 118 3.63 -10.27 -8.92
CA THR A 118 4.86 -9.73 -8.36
C THR A 118 4.55 -8.46 -7.58
N VAL A 119 4.99 -8.41 -6.32
CA VAL A 119 4.73 -7.29 -5.41
C VAL A 119 5.93 -6.35 -5.40
N TYR A 120 5.70 -5.08 -5.67
CA TYR A 120 6.69 -4.01 -5.68
C TYR A 120 6.42 -3.09 -4.50
N VAL A 121 7.40 -2.92 -3.63
CA VAL A 121 7.32 -2.03 -2.47
C VAL A 121 8.38 -0.96 -2.60
N THR A 122 7.97 0.31 -2.49
CA THR A 122 8.89 1.45 -2.40
C THR A 122 9.12 1.84 -0.95
N ASP A 123 10.27 2.47 -0.71
CA ASP A 123 10.77 2.81 0.61
C ASP A 123 11.24 4.28 0.65
N GLN A 124 11.46 4.86 1.84
CA GLN A 124 12.04 6.22 2.00
C GLN A 124 13.56 6.29 1.83
N ILE A 125 14.18 5.17 1.45
CA ILE A 125 15.57 5.12 1.01
C ILE A 125 15.62 4.80 -0.48
N PRO A 126 16.78 4.95 -1.15
CA PRO A 126 16.94 4.73 -2.59
C PRO A 126 16.74 3.25 -2.97
N ARG A 127 15.52 2.72 -2.84
CA ARG A 127 15.23 1.30 -2.88
C ARG A 127 13.82 1.02 -3.41
N ILE A 128 13.76 0.00 -4.26
CA ILE A 128 12.54 -0.77 -4.51
C ILE A 128 12.84 -2.23 -4.19
N THR A 129 11.89 -2.92 -3.55
CA THR A 129 11.97 -4.35 -3.28
C THR A 129 10.86 -5.08 -4.04
N MET A 130 11.22 -6.18 -4.69
CA MET A 130 10.30 -7.08 -5.39
C MET A 130 10.12 -8.34 -4.57
N PHE A 131 8.88 -8.74 -4.32
CA PHE A 131 8.52 -9.99 -3.66
C PHE A 131 7.67 -10.85 -4.59
N SER A 132 7.75 -12.16 -4.39
CA SER A 132 6.76 -13.10 -4.90
C SER A 132 5.41 -12.84 -4.23
N PRO A 133 4.30 -13.35 -4.80
CA PRO A 133 2.98 -13.26 -4.15
C PRO A 133 2.95 -13.81 -2.71
N ASP A 134 3.88 -14.69 -2.37
CA ASP A 134 3.93 -15.40 -1.09
C ASP A 134 5.05 -14.86 -0.17
N GLY A 135 5.71 -13.76 -0.55
CA GLY A 135 6.63 -13.00 0.31
C GLY A 135 8.11 -13.35 0.17
N GLN A 136 8.50 -14.18 -0.80
CA GLN A 136 9.91 -14.40 -1.09
C GLN A 136 10.47 -13.16 -1.80
N MET A 137 11.55 -12.56 -1.27
CA MET A 137 12.22 -11.46 -1.97
C MET A 137 12.85 -11.99 -3.27
N LEU A 138 12.39 -11.46 -4.40
CA LEU A 138 12.85 -11.82 -5.75
C LEU A 138 14.06 -10.97 -6.17
N ALA A 139 13.98 -9.67 -5.91
CA ALA A 139 15.01 -8.71 -6.30
C ALA A 139 14.91 -7.42 -5.49
N ARG A 140 15.99 -6.66 -5.51
CA ARG A 140 16.07 -5.34 -4.87
C ARG A 140 17.06 -4.47 -5.63
N GLY A 141 16.71 -3.22 -5.86
CA GLY A 141 17.55 -2.29 -6.60
C GLY A 141 17.47 -0.87 -6.03
N ARG A 142 18.37 -0.01 -6.51
CA ARG A 142 18.43 1.42 -6.19
C ARG A 142 18.14 2.29 -7.43
N PRO A 143 16.89 2.31 -7.92
CA PRO A 143 16.55 2.98 -9.17
C PRO A 143 16.33 4.49 -9.05
N VAL A 144 16.31 5.03 -7.84
CA VAL A 144 15.94 6.42 -7.49
C VAL A 144 17.01 7.01 -6.59
N ASP A 145 17.05 8.34 -6.43
CA ASP A 145 18.15 9.02 -5.72
C ASP A 145 17.95 9.08 -4.20
N ALA A 146 16.69 9.26 -3.76
CA ALA A 146 16.36 9.39 -2.34
C ALA A 146 15.41 8.30 -1.84
N GLY A 147 14.39 7.98 -2.63
CA GLY A 147 13.28 7.08 -2.29
C GLY A 147 12.10 7.39 -3.19
N ALA A 148 11.06 6.57 -3.14
CA ALA A 148 9.87 6.76 -3.97
C ALA A 148 8.60 6.74 -3.13
N HIS A 149 7.79 7.79 -3.27
CA HIS A 149 6.52 7.91 -2.55
C HIS A 149 5.43 7.04 -3.16
N GLY A 150 5.48 6.82 -4.48
CA GLY A 150 4.48 6.03 -5.21
C GLY A 150 5.12 5.14 -6.26
N VAL A 151 4.46 4.03 -6.59
CA VAL A 151 4.84 3.10 -7.64
C VAL A 151 3.62 2.67 -8.46
N TRP A 152 3.80 2.60 -9.78
CA TRP A 152 2.76 2.06 -10.67
C TRP A 152 3.39 1.32 -11.85
N GLY A 153 2.70 0.31 -12.38
CA GLY A 153 3.12 -0.41 -13.57
C GLY A 153 2.21 -0.19 -14.79
N ASP A 154 2.79 -0.20 -16.00
CA ASP A 154 2.00 -0.21 -17.24
C ASP A 154 1.77 -1.63 -17.80
N SER A 155 0.95 -1.73 -18.84
CA SER A 155 0.61 -3.01 -19.49
C SER A 155 1.79 -3.70 -20.19
N ARG A 156 2.94 -3.02 -20.33
CA ARG A 156 4.18 -3.60 -20.87
C ARG A 156 5.12 -4.09 -19.75
N GLY A 157 4.72 -3.91 -18.48
CA GLY A 157 5.50 -4.27 -17.31
C GLY A 157 6.59 -3.25 -16.96
N ASN A 158 6.53 -2.02 -17.50
CA ASN A 158 7.40 -0.95 -17.02
C ASN A 158 6.90 -0.44 -15.66
N LEU A 159 7.80 0.07 -14.84
CA LEU A 159 7.47 0.70 -13.56
C LEU A 159 7.69 2.20 -13.61
N TYR A 160 6.91 2.93 -12.83
CA TYR A 160 6.96 4.37 -12.67
C TYR A 160 7.09 4.67 -11.18
N LEU A 161 8.10 5.43 -10.80
CA LEU A 161 8.43 5.74 -9.42
C LEU A 161 8.35 7.25 -9.19
N ALA A 162 7.45 7.69 -8.32
CA ALA A 162 7.34 9.09 -7.94
C ALA A 162 8.42 9.41 -6.91
N GLU A 163 9.48 10.11 -7.33
CA GLU A 163 10.65 10.30 -6.48
C GLU A 163 10.40 11.29 -5.34
N MET A 164 10.96 10.97 -4.19
CA MET A 164 10.95 11.85 -3.03
C MET A 164 12.07 12.88 -3.17
N ARG A 165 11.80 14.13 -2.78
CA ARG A 165 12.75 15.28 -2.78
C ARG A 165 13.17 15.80 -4.16
N LEU A 166 12.90 15.07 -5.23
CA LEU A 166 13.05 15.52 -6.60
C LEU A 166 11.68 15.71 -7.24
N THR A 167 11.54 16.70 -8.10
CA THR A 167 10.30 16.95 -8.85
C THR A 167 10.26 16.11 -10.13
N GLN A 168 10.35 14.79 -10.01
CA GLN A 168 10.44 13.88 -11.16
C GLN A 168 9.78 12.52 -10.94
N VAL A 169 9.57 11.80 -12.05
CA VAL A 169 9.15 10.40 -12.07
C VAL A 169 10.22 9.60 -12.82
N THR A 170 10.72 8.54 -12.18
CA THR A 170 11.64 7.61 -12.83
C THR A 170 10.87 6.46 -13.47
N LYS A 171 11.12 6.22 -14.76
CA LYS A 171 10.55 5.08 -15.49
C LYS A 171 11.58 3.96 -15.63
N LEU A 172 11.25 2.79 -15.09
CA LEU A 172 12.03 1.57 -15.29
C LEU A 172 11.44 0.77 -16.44
N VAL A 173 12.21 0.64 -17.52
CA VAL A 173 11.77 -0.07 -18.71
C VAL A 173 12.07 -1.56 -18.56
N ARG A 174 11.03 -2.38 -18.69
CA ARG A 174 11.20 -3.84 -18.74
C ARG A 174 11.96 -4.19 -20.01
N ARG A 175 13.15 -4.76 -19.86
CA ARG A 175 13.88 -5.34 -20.98
C ARG A 175 13.28 -6.70 -21.30
N ALA A 176 13.07 -6.99 -22.57
CA ALA A 176 12.78 -8.35 -23.01
C ALA A 176 13.94 -9.27 -22.59
N PRO A 177 13.70 -10.54 -22.24
CA PRO A 177 14.78 -11.48 -22.02
C PRO A 177 15.64 -11.57 -23.30
N GLY A 178 16.89 -11.11 -23.22
CA GLY A 178 17.96 -11.36 -24.20
C GLY A 178 17.76 -10.81 -25.62
N ARG A 179 18.35 -9.64 -25.87
CA ARG A 179 19.36 -9.50 -26.92
C ARG A 179 20.66 -9.10 -26.23
#